data_AF-A0A8T5A7W1-F1
#
_entry.id   AF-A0A8T5A7W1-F1
#
_cell.length_a   1.000
_cell.length_b   1.000
_cell.length_c   1.000
_cell.angle_alpha   90.00
_cell.angle_beta   90.00
_cell.angle_gamma   90.00
#
_symmetry.space_group_name_H-M   'P 1'
#
loop_
_entity.id
_entity.type
_entity.pdbx_description
1 polymer ?
#
loop_
_entity_poly.entity_id
_entity_poly.type
_entity_poly.pdbx_seq_one_letter_code
_entity_poly.pdbx_strand_id
1 'polypeptide(L)'
;MVQEFIEVDDAGTFRLVAEHAPLVIRRDPYLFAQYFSAMVYINMAKLDEREVKKLFDLLRGKMIIVKSLVKASSISDFLEKVGKEGEGQGT
;
A
#
# COMPACT_ATOMS: atom_id res chain seq x y z
N MET A 1 -2.02 -5.02 -19.20
CA MET A 1 -2.00 -3.56 -19.10
C MET A 1 -0.76 -3.15 -18.34
N VAL A 2 -0.07 -2.11 -18.79
CA VAL A 2 1.03 -1.48 -18.04
C VAL A 2 0.38 -0.65 -16.94
N GLN A 3 0.82 -0.85 -15.70
CA GLN A 3 0.39 -0.04 -14.57
C GLN A 3 1.39 1.10 -14.41
N GLU A 4 0.92 2.34 -14.52
CA GLU A 4 1.75 3.52 -14.33
C GLU A 4 1.86 3.85 -12.84
N PHE A 5 3.07 4.11 -12.37
CA PHE A 5 3.36 4.51 -10.99
C PHE A 5 3.84 5.95 -10.98
N ILE A 6 3.17 6.79 -10.20
CA ILE A 6 3.43 8.22 -10.11
C ILE A 6 3.88 8.53 -8.69
N GLU A 7 5.13 8.95 -8.54
CA GLU A 7 5.63 9.45 -7.26
C GLU A 7 5.17 10.90 -7.05
N VAL A 8 4.79 11.22 -5.82
CA VAL A 8 4.56 12.60 -5.39
C VAL A 8 5.44 12.91 -4.18
N ASP A 9 5.94 14.13 -4.12
CA ASP A 9 6.96 14.53 -3.15
C ASP A 9 6.37 15.14 -1.87
N ASP A 10 5.09 15.55 -1.87
CA ASP A 10 4.46 16.20 -0.73
C ASP A 10 3.15 15.54 -0.28
N ALA A 11 2.89 15.64 1.03
CA ALA A 11 1.72 15.07 1.67
C ALA A 11 0.39 15.66 1.18
N GLY A 12 0.38 16.92 0.76
CA GLY A 12 -0.81 17.61 0.27
C GLY A 12 -1.29 17.05 -1.07
N THR A 13 -0.36 16.85 -2.01
CA THR A 13 -0.67 16.24 -3.31
C THR A 13 -1.11 14.79 -3.15
N PHE A 14 -0.41 14.00 -2.32
CA PHE A 14 -0.84 12.63 -2.04
C PHE A 14 -2.25 12.58 -1.43
N ARG A 15 -2.57 13.51 -0.53
CA ARG A 15 -3.89 13.61 0.10
C ARG A 15 -4.99 13.81 -0.92
N LEU A 16 -4.83 14.72 -1.90
CA LEU A 16 -5.84 14.97 -2.93
C LEU A 16 -6.22 13.69 -3.66
N VAL A 17 -5.22 12.87 -4.00
CA VAL A 17 -5.46 11.58 -4.65
C VAL A 17 -6.11 10.58 -3.69
N ALA A 18 -5.57 10.49 -2.48
CA ALA A 18 -6.07 9.57 -1.47
C ALA A 18 -7.53 9.85 -1.09
N GLU A 19 -8.01 11.09 -1.12
CA GLU A 19 -9.42 11.48 -0.87
C GLU A 19 -10.40 10.84 -1.85
N HIS A 20 -9.99 10.62 -3.10
CA HIS A 20 -10.83 9.99 -4.12
C HIS A 20 -10.55 8.49 -4.30
N ALA A 21 -9.43 8.00 -3.76
CA ALA A 21 -9.09 6.58 -3.79
C ALA A 21 -10.03 5.77 -2.88
N PRO A 22 -10.50 4.57 -3.31
CA PRO A 22 -11.32 3.70 -2.47
C PRO A 22 -10.64 3.28 -1.17
N LEU A 23 -9.30 3.13 -1.21
CA LEU A 23 -8.46 2.78 -0.08
C LEU A 23 -7.04 3.28 -0.33
N VAL A 24 -6.27 3.39 0.76
CA VAL A 24 -4.82 3.64 0.72
C VAL A 24 -4.08 2.40 1.23
N ILE A 25 -3.12 1.91 0.46
CA ILE A 25 -2.27 0.78 0.84
C ILE A 25 -1.00 1.30 1.49
N ARG A 26 -0.72 0.87 2.72
CA ARG A 26 0.56 1.10 3.38
C ARG A 26 1.46 -0.13 3.24
N ARG A 27 2.60 0.08 2.61
CA ARG A 27 3.73 -0.87 2.58
C ARG A 27 4.99 -0.10 2.86
N ASP A 28 5.39 -0.09 4.13
CA ASP A 28 6.44 0.79 4.62
C ASP A 28 7.73 0.72 3.78
N PRO A 29 8.35 1.88 3.47
CA PRO A 29 7.97 3.25 3.87
C PRO A 29 6.94 3.91 2.95
N TYR A 30 6.26 3.18 2.07
CA TYR A 30 5.41 3.76 1.02
C TYR A 30 3.93 3.73 1.38
N LEU A 31 3.22 4.76 0.92
CA LEU A 31 1.77 4.76 0.79
C LEU A 31 1.40 4.77 -0.68
N PHE A 32 0.37 4.02 -1.05
CA PHE A 32 -0.15 3.95 -2.41
C PHE A 32 -1.64 4.25 -2.43
N ALA A 33 -2.08 5.01 -3.42
CA ALA A 33 -3.47 5.32 -3.70
C ALA A 33 -3.74 5.11 -5.18
N GLN A 34 -4.80 4.39 -5.51
CA GLN A 34 -5.22 4.21 -6.90
C GLN A 34 -6.00 5.42 -7.38
N TYR A 35 -5.64 5.93 -8.55
CA TYR A 35 -6.36 6.98 -9.26
C TYR A 35 -6.55 6.58 -10.72
N PHE A 36 -7.77 6.23 -11.09
CA PHE A 36 -8.08 5.60 -12.38
C PHE A 36 -7.17 4.38 -12.67
N SER A 37 -6.37 4.44 -13.75
CA SER A 37 -5.44 3.39 -14.17
C SER A 37 -4.03 3.53 -13.57
N ALA A 38 -3.76 4.60 -12.82
CA ALA A 38 -2.46 4.88 -12.23
C ALA A 38 -2.43 4.55 -10.73
N MET A 39 -1.23 4.21 -10.24
CA MET A 39 -0.92 4.13 -8.83
C MET A 39 -0.08 5.32 -8.42
N VAL A 40 -0.66 6.22 -7.64
CA VAL A 40 0.07 7.33 -7.04
C VAL A 40 0.68 6.83 -5.73
N TYR A 41 1.95 7.15 -5.48
CA TYR A 41 2.64 6.77 -4.26
C TYR A 41 3.48 7.90 -3.68
N ILE A 42 3.69 7.83 -2.37
CA ILE A 42 4.59 8.71 -1.63
C ILE A 42 5.52 7.88 -0.76
N ASN A 43 6.79 8.26 -0.71
CA ASN A 43 7.78 7.65 0.17
C ASN A 43 7.84 8.44 1.49
N MET A 44 7.28 7.88 2.57
CA MET A 44 7.26 8.54 3.88
C MET A 44 8.65 8.73 4.48
N ALA A 45 9.66 7.98 4.04
CA ALA A 45 11.04 8.19 4.48
C ALA A 45 11.67 9.48 3.93
N LYS A 46 11.05 10.12 2.93
CA LYS A 46 11.47 11.42 2.39
C LYS A 46 10.75 12.61 3.04
N LEU A 47 9.79 12.36 3.92
CA LEU A 47 8.98 13.38 4.58
C LEU A 47 9.49 13.69 5.98
N ASP A 48 9.15 14.88 6.48
CA ASP A 48 9.37 15.19 7.89
C ASP A 48 8.35 14.49 8.80
N GLU A 49 8.68 14.36 10.09
CA GLU A 49 7.81 13.69 11.07
C GLU A 49 6.42 14.33 11.20
N ARG A 50 6.33 15.66 11.03
CA ARG A 50 5.05 16.38 11.12
C ARG A 50 4.16 16.09 9.92
N GLU A 51 4.74 15.99 8.73
CA GLU A 51 4.06 15.61 7.49
C GLU A 51 3.55 14.18 7.55
N VAL A 52 4.40 13.25 8.02
CA VAL A 52 4.02 11.85 8.24
C VAL A 52 2.83 11.77 9.20
N LYS A 53 2.90 12.45 10.35
CA LYS A 53 1.80 12.47 11.33
C LYS A 53 0.50 13.00 10.73
N LYS A 54 0.56 14.10 9.96
CA LYS A 54 -0.60 14.67 9.26
C LYS A 54 -1.20 13.68 8.26
N LEU A 55 -0.37 12.98 7.49
CA LEU A 55 -0.82 11.92 6.57
C LEU A 55 -1.58 10.83 7.31
N PHE A 56 -1.02 10.31 8.41
CA PHE A 56 -1.69 9.26 9.19
C PHE A 56 -3.04 9.71 9.78
N ASP A 57 -3.13 10.93 10.30
CA ASP A 57 -4.37 11.46 10.85
C ASP A 57 -5.45 11.63 9.76
N LEU A 58 -5.07 12.11 8.58
CA LEU A 58 -5.97 12.27 7.44
C LEU A 58 -6.47 10.93 6.86
N LEU A 59 -5.63 9.90 6.92
CA LEU A 59 -5.87 8.61 6.27
C LEU A 59 -6.45 7.54 7.21
N ARG A 60 -6.64 7.86 8.50
CA ARG A 60 -7.03 6.91 9.56
C ARG A 60 -8.25 6.03 9.23
N GLY A 61 -9.19 6.53 8.45
CA GLY A 61 -10.43 5.80 8.09
C GLY A 61 -10.38 4.96 6.82
N LYS A 62 -9.30 5.01 6.02
CA LYS A 62 -9.22 4.36 4.69
C LYS A 62 -7.89 3.66 4.40
N MET A 63 -6.98 3.63 5.36
CA MET A 63 -5.68 3.02 5.21
C MET A 63 -5.72 1.54 5.58
N ILE A 64 -5.19 0.69 4.70
CA ILE A 64 -4.97 -0.74 4.92
C ILE A 64 -3.47 -0.98 5.04
N ILE A 65 -3.06 -1.67 6.10
CA ILE A 65 -1.67 -2.05 6.33
C ILE A 65 -1.41 -3.43 5.73
N VAL A 66 -0.47 -3.53 4.80
CA VAL A 66 -0.13 -4.80 4.14
C VAL A 66 0.94 -5.56 4.92
N LYS A 67 0.54 -6.66 5.56
CA LYS A 67 1.43 -7.58 6.27
C LYS A 67 2.28 -8.42 5.31
N SER A 68 1.64 -9.09 4.36
CA SER A 68 2.27 -9.95 3.36
C SER A 68 1.55 -9.85 2.02
N LEU A 69 2.23 -10.24 0.95
CA LEU A 69 1.68 -10.31 -0.40
C LEU A 69 1.91 -11.73 -0.91
N VAL A 70 0.85 -12.38 -1.36
CA VAL A 70 0.92 -13.69 -2.02
C VAL A 70 0.54 -13.49 -3.47
N LYS A 71 1.49 -13.71 -4.37
CA LYS A 71 1.21 -13.71 -5.81
C LYS A 71 0.70 -15.08 -6.20
N ALA A 72 -0.60 -15.17 -6.49
CA ALA A 72 -1.24 -16.39 -6.94
C ALA A 72 -2.04 -16.16 -8.23
N SER A 73 -2.05 -17.16 -9.11
CA SER A 73 -2.84 -17.14 -10.35
C SER A 73 -4.28 -17.62 -10.16
N SER A 74 -4.58 -18.28 -9.04
CA SER A 74 -5.90 -18.79 -8.68
C SER A 74 -6.04 -18.96 -7.17
N ILE A 75 -7.28 -19.22 -6.70
CA ILE A 75 -7.55 -19.54 -5.29
C ILE A 75 -6.81 -20.82 -4.87
N SER A 76 -6.80 -21.85 -5.71
CA SER A 76 -6.09 -23.11 -5.42
C SER A 76 -4.58 -22.89 -5.26
N ASP A 77 -3.96 -22.14 -6.18
CA ASP A 77 -2.53 -21.77 -6.11
C ASP A 77 -2.22 -20.96 -4.83
N PHE A 78 -3.13 -20.04 -4.45
CA PHE A 78 -3.00 -19.32 -3.19
C PHE A 78 -3.03 -20.25 -1.97
N LEU A 79 -4.00 -21.16 -1.90
CA LEU A 79 -4.15 -22.09 -0.78
C LEU A 79 -2.96 -23.04 -0.64
N GLU A 80 -2.41 -23.51 -1.76
CA GLU A 80 -1.19 -24.33 -1.73
C GLU A 80 0.03 -23.56 -1.21
N LYS A 81 0.19 -22.30 -1.61
CA LYS A 81 1.31 -21.45 -1.16
C LYS A 81 1.23 -21.16 0.33
N VAL A 82 0.05 -20.77 0.81
CA VAL A 82 -0.15 -20.45 2.24
C VAL A 82 -0.13 -21.72 3.10
N GLY A 83 -0.62 -22.86 2.59
CA GLY A 83 -0.57 -24.15 3.29
C GLY A 83 0.87 -24.63 3.55
N LYS A 84 1.79 -24.41 2.61
CA LYS A 84 3.21 -24.81 2.74
C LYS A 84 4.01 -23.94 3.71
N GLU A 85 3.61 -22.69 3.95
CA GLU A 85 4.30 -21.80 4.92
C GLU A 85 4.08 -22.23 6.38
N GLY A 86 3.03 -23.00 6.68
CA GLY A 86 2.73 -23.50 8.03
C GLY A 86 3.56 -24.72 8.46
N GLU A 87 4.17 -25.45 7.53
CA GLU A 87 4.89 -26.71 7.82
C GLU A 87 6.41 -26.51 8.01
N GLY A 88 6.93 -25.30 7.76
CA GLY A 88 8.37 -24.98 7.81
C GLY A 88 8.90 -24.31 9.07
N GLN A 89 8.08 -24.11 10.12
CA GLN A 89 8.50 -23.49 11.41
C GLN A 89 8.57 -24.49 12.58
N GLY A 90 8.79 -25.77 12.29
CA GLY A 90 8.93 -26.82 13.30
C GLY A 90 10.27 -27.54 13.24
N THR A 91 11.38 -26.83 13.46
CA THR A 91 12.68 -27.38 13.92
C THR A 91 13.49 -26.30 14.61
#